data_AF-A0A450Y3M9-F1
#
_entry.id   AF-A0A450Y3M9-F1
#
_cell.length_a   1.000
_cell.length_b   1.000
_cell.length_c   1.000
_cell.angle_alpha   90.00
_cell.angle_beta   90.00
_cell.angle_gamma   90.00
#
_symmetry.space_group_name_H-M   'P 1'
#
loop_
_entity.id
_entity.type
_entity.pdbx_description
1 polymer ?
#
loop_
_entity_poly.entity_id
_entity_poly.type
_entity_poly.pdbx_seq_one_letter_code
_entity_poly.pdbx_strand_id
1 'polypeptide(L)'
;MVVNARHVKQVPGRKTDLADAQWLAILVRSGLLRGSFVPPQELRVLRLISRQMQKMTGILSEKNRMHKVLTDGGIRLSVVVSDIHGKSARAMTKGLLRGETPEQVLQYASKR
;
A
#
# COMPACT_ATOMS: atom_id res chain seq x y z
N MET A 1 10.81 25.30 7.65
CA MET A 1 9.61 25.73 6.90
C MET A 1 9.43 24.80 5.69
N VAL A 2 8.23 24.29 5.43
CA VAL A 2 7.96 23.45 4.25
C VAL A 2 7.48 24.37 3.11
N VAL A 3 8.07 24.25 1.92
CA VAL A 3 7.74 25.08 0.75
C VAL A 3 7.17 24.20 -0.35
N ASN A 4 6.13 24.69 -1.04
CA ASN A 4 5.47 23.92 -2.09
C ASN A 4 6.37 23.84 -3.32
N ALA A 5 6.67 22.63 -3.80
CA ALA A 5 7.52 22.41 -4.96
C ALA A 5 7.00 23.10 -6.23
N ARG A 6 5.68 23.35 -6.35
CA ARG A 6 5.09 24.10 -7.46
C ARG A 6 5.58 25.54 -7.55
N HIS A 7 5.93 26.16 -6.41
CA HIS A 7 6.44 27.54 -6.37
C HIS A 7 7.95 27.62 -6.64
N VAL A 8 8.63 26.48 -6.69
CA VAL A 8 10.11 26.40 -6.80
C VAL A 8 10.53 25.78 -8.14
N LYS A 9 9.62 25.07 -8.83
CA LYS A 9 9.94 24.34 -10.05
C LYS A 9 10.02 25.26 -11.26
N GLN A 10 11.23 25.71 -11.61
CA GLN A 10 11.55 26.25 -12.95
C GLN A 10 13.05 26.46 -13.25
N VAL A 11 13.97 25.63 -12.74
CA VAL A 11 15.42 25.80 -13.05
C VAL A 11 16.02 24.54 -13.67
N PRO A 12 16.33 24.52 -14.98
CA PRO A 12 17.12 23.49 -15.62
C PRO A 12 18.61 23.67 -15.28
N GLY A 13 19.28 22.61 -14.83
CA GLY A 13 20.71 22.62 -14.45
C GLY A 13 20.99 21.77 -13.21
N ARG A 14 22.25 21.38 -12.98
CA ARG A 14 22.70 20.46 -11.91
C ARG A 14 22.21 20.88 -10.51
N LYS A 15 21.02 20.38 -10.14
CA LYS A 15 20.44 20.48 -8.82
C LYS A 15 21.24 19.57 -7.88
N THR A 16 22.11 20.16 -7.07
CA THR A 16 22.67 19.51 -5.88
C THR A 16 21.84 19.93 -4.67
N ASP A 17 21.57 19.00 -3.74
CA ASP A 17 20.71 19.28 -2.57
C ASP A 17 21.22 20.47 -1.73
N LEU A 18 22.55 20.67 -1.69
CA LEU A 18 23.21 21.81 -1.05
C LEU A 18 22.91 23.14 -1.75
N ALA A 19 23.07 23.22 -3.08
CA ALA A 19 22.81 24.44 -3.83
C ALA A 19 21.31 24.80 -3.83
N ASP A 20 20.44 23.79 -3.87
CA ASP A 20 18.98 23.97 -3.79
C ASP A 20 18.56 24.50 -2.40
N ALA A 21 19.14 23.96 -1.32
CA ALA A 21 18.88 24.44 0.04
C ALA A 21 19.34 25.88 0.26
N GLN A 22 20.53 26.25 -0.27
CA GLN A 22 21.04 27.62 -0.22
C GLN A 22 20.14 28.59 -1.01
N TRP A 23 19.74 28.20 -2.21
CA TRP A 23 18.84 29.00 -3.06
C TRP A 23 17.48 29.20 -2.41
N LEU A 24 16.88 28.13 -1.87
CA LEU A 24 15.64 28.21 -1.08
C LEU A 24 15.80 29.13 0.12
N ALA A 25 16.92 29.07 0.85
CA ALA A 25 17.16 29.94 1.99
C ALA A 25 17.22 31.43 1.60
N ILE A 26 17.83 31.76 0.45
CA ILE A 26 17.86 33.12 -0.11
C ILE A 26 16.43 33.58 -0.43
N LEU A 27 15.67 32.76 -1.14
CA LEU A 27 14.28 33.07 -1.52
C LEU A 27 13.34 33.23 -0.31
N VAL A 28 13.58 32.48 0.77
CA VAL A 28 12.84 32.64 2.03
C VAL A 28 13.21 33.96 2.71
N ARG A 29 14.51 34.33 2.77
CA ARG A 29 14.95 35.59 3.39
C ARG A 29 14.47 36.82 2.62
N SER A 30 14.37 36.73 1.29
CA SER A 30 13.85 37.81 0.45
C SER A 30 12.31 37.92 0.46
N GLY A 31 11.61 37.04 1.20
CA GLY A 31 10.15 37.05 1.29
C GLY A 31 9.43 36.53 0.05
N LEU A 32 10.16 35.97 -0.93
CA LEU A 32 9.61 35.47 -2.19
C LEU A 32 8.93 34.10 -2.06
N LEU A 33 9.09 33.42 -0.92
CA LEU A 33 8.46 32.12 -0.66
C LEU A 33 7.46 32.18 0.48
N ARG A 34 6.23 31.76 0.17
CA ARG A 34 5.20 31.53 1.17
C ARG A 34 5.35 30.12 1.77
N GLY A 35 5.40 30.05 3.10
CA GLY A 35 5.33 28.78 3.82
C GLY A 35 4.08 27.99 3.45
N SER A 36 4.24 26.69 3.22
CA SER A 36 3.11 25.79 3.01
C SER A 36 2.34 25.61 4.30
N PHE A 37 1.03 25.40 4.18
CA PHE A 37 0.21 25.03 5.33
C PHE A 37 0.70 23.69 5.90
N VAL A 38 1.11 23.72 7.16
CA VAL A 38 1.41 22.52 7.94
C VAL A 38 0.27 22.38 8.96
N PRO A 39 -0.58 21.34 8.84
CA PRO A 39 -1.68 21.16 9.78
C PRO A 39 -1.15 20.91 11.20
N PRO A 40 -1.92 21.26 12.25
CA PRO A 40 -1.60 20.96 13.65
C PRO A 40 -1.20 19.50 13.88
N GLN A 41 -0.41 19.25 14.94
CA GLN A 41 0.17 17.94 15.21
C GLN A 41 -0.88 16.82 15.28
N GLU A 42 -2.00 17.07 15.94
CA GLU A 42 -3.10 16.11 16.09
C GLU A 42 -3.64 15.64 14.73
N LEU A 43 -3.88 16.57 13.80
CA LEU A 43 -4.34 16.24 12.45
C LEU A 43 -3.28 15.47 11.64
N ARG A 44 -1.99 15.70 11.90
CA ARG A 44 -0.92 14.93 11.24
C ARG A 44 -0.89 13.48 11.73
N VAL A 45 -1.07 13.26 13.03
CA VAL A 45 -1.15 11.92 13.62
C VAL A 45 -2.34 11.16 13.05
N LEU A 46 -3.53 11.78 13.02
CA LEU A 46 -4.71 11.17 12.43
C LEU A 46 -4.50 10.81 10.95
N ARG A 47 -3.90 11.71 10.16
CA ARG A 47 -3.56 11.43 8.76
C ARG A 47 -2.62 10.26 8.58
N LEU A 48 -1.63 10.09 9.46
CA LEU A 48 -0.71 8.94 9.40
C LEU A 48 -1.47 7.62 9.64
N ILE A 49 -2.33 7.60 10.66
CA ILE A 49 -3.17 6.43 10.97
C ILE A 49 -4.09 6.12 9.79
N SER A 50 -4.81 7.10 9.25
CA SER A 50 -5.70 6.87 8.10
C SER A 50 -4.95 6.36 6.87
N ARG A 51 -3.75 6.88 6.58
CA ARG A 51 -2.91 6.37 5.47
C ARG A 51 -2.50 4.91 5.70
N GLN A 52 -2.13 4.56 6.93
CA GLN A 52 -1.79 3.18 7.26
C GLN A 52 -2.99 2.25 7.10
N MET A 53 -4.18 2.66 7.54
CA MET A 53 -5.41 1.89 7.32
C MET A 53 -5.69 1.68 5.83
N GLN A 54 -5.58 2.72 5.00
CA GLN A 54 -5.75 2.60 3.54
C GLN A 54 -4.73 1.63 2.92
N LYS A 55 -3.47 1.67 3.37
CA LYS A 55 -2.44 0.73 2.93
C LYS A 55 -2.81 -0.72 3.28
N MET A 56 -3.34 -0.95 4.49
CA MET A 56 -3.80 -2.28 4.90
C MET A 56 -5.00 -2.76 4.07
N THR A 57 -5.93 -1.88 3.73
CA THR A 57 -7.04 -2.20 2.82
C THR A 57 -6.54 -2.63 1.44
N GLY A 58 -5.52 -1.98 0.88
CA GLY A 58 -4.90 -2.40 -0.37
C GLY A 58 -4.26 -3.81 -0.30
N ILE A 59 -3.70 -4.20 0.85
CA ILE A 59 -3.20 -5.57 1.05
C ILE A 59 -4.37 -6.58 1.06
N LEU A 60 -5.52 -6.20 1.64
CA LEU A 60 -6.71 -7.04 1.63
C LEU A 60 -7.30 -7.20 0.22
N SER A 61 -7.20 -6.17 -0.65
CA SER A 61 -7.70 -6.28 -2.03
C SER A 61 -6.95 -7.32 -2.85
N GLU A 62 -5.64 -7.48 -2.64
CA GLU A 62 -4.86 -8.52 -3.32
C GLU A 62 -5.31 -9.94 -2.93
N LYS A 63 -5.71 -10.14 -1.67
CA LYS A 63 -6.29 -11.43 -1.24
C LYS A 63 -7.62 -11.72 -1.94
N ASN A 64 -8.47 -10.71 -2.08
CA ASN A 64 -9.74 -10.84 -2.81
C ASN A 64 -9.52 -11.10 -4.30
N ARG A 65 -8.48 -10.48 -4.89
CA ARG A 65 -8.09 -10.72 -6.27
C ARG A 65 -7.63 -12.16 -6.49
N MET A 66 -6.79 -12.70 -5.60
CA MET A 66 -6.40 -14.12 -5.63
C MET A 66 -7.62 -15.05 -5.60
N HIS A 67 -8.59 -14.78 -4.71
CA HIS A 67 -9.82 -15.56 -4.64
C HIS A 67 -10.64 -15.50 -5.93
N LYS A 68 -10.74 -14.32 -6.56
CA LYS A 68 -11.41 -14.16 -7.86
C LYS A 68 -10.71 -14.95 -8.96
N VAL A 69 -9.40 -14.84 -9.09
CA VAL A 69 -8.62 -15.59 -10.10
C VAL A 69 -8.81 -17.10 -9.95
N LEU A 70 -8.80 -17.62 -8.71
CA LEU A 70 -9.07 -19.04 -8.47
C LEU A 70 -10.51 -19.43 -8.87
N THR A 71 -11.47 -18.57 -8.56
CA THR A 71 -12.89 -18.78 -8.92
C THR A 71 -13.09 -18.77 -10.43
N ASP A 72 -12.47 -17.83 -11.13
CA ASP A 72 -12.51 -17.72 -12.61
C ASP A 72 -11.85 -18.95 -13.26
N GLY A 73 -10.81 -19.51 -12.63
CA GLY A 73 -10.19 -20.78 -13.01
C GLY A 73 -10.97 -22.04 -12.60
N GLY A 74 -12.21 -21.90 -12.10
CA GLY A 74 -13.07 -23.03 -11.71
C GLY A 74 -12.87 -23.57 -10.29
N ILE A 75 -11.95 -23.01 -9.51
CA ILE A 75 -11.61 -23.45 -8.15
C ILE A 75 -12.30 -22.53 -7.12
N ARG A 76 -13.47 -22.96 -6.64
CA ARG A 76 -14.27 -22.22 -5.63
C ARG A 76 -13.91 -22.61 -4.20
N LEU A 77 -12.88 -21.98 -3.62
CA LEU A 77 -12.49 -22.21 -2.23
C LEU A 77 -13.56 -21.80 -1.22
N SER A 78 -14.36 -20.77 -1.51
CA SER A 78 -15.43 -20.27 -0.63
C SER A 78 -16.49 -21.30 -0.23
N VAL A 79 -16.63 -22.38 -0.99
CA VAL A 79 -17.60 -23.46 -0.70
C VAL A 79 -17.02 -24.47 0.30
N VAL A 80 -15.69 -24.58 0.37
CA VAL A 80 -15.00 -25.61 1.14
C VAL A 80 -14.48 -25.08 2.48
N VAL A 81 -14.12 -23.80 2.55
CA VAL A 81 -13.58 -23.16 3.77
C VAL A 81 -14.48 -22.03 4.24
N SER A 82 -14.72 -21.96 5.55
CA SER A 82 -15.47 -20.86 6.19
C SER A 82 -14.71 -19.54 6.17
N ASP A 83 -13.38 -19.59 6.26
CA ASP A 83 -12.49 -18.44 6.15
C ASP A 83 -11.50 -18.62 5.00
N ILE A 84 -11.73 -17.89 3.91
CA ILE A 84 -10.89 -17.84 2.68
C ILE A 84 -9.49 -17.30 2.98
N HIS A 85 -9.32 -16.57 4.09
CA HIS A 85 -8.04 -16.03 4.52
C HIS A 85 -7.37 -16.85 5.63
N GLY A 86 -8.04 -17.92 6.08
CA GLY A 86 -7.64 -18.79 7.17
C GLY A 86 -6.46 -19.71 6.83
N LYS A 87 -5.99 -20.44 7.84
CA LYS A 87 -4.84 -21.35 7.72
C LYS A 87 -5.09 -22.45 6.69
N SER A 88 -6.26 -23.08 6.71
CA SER A 88 -6.64 -24.13 5.75
C SER A 88 -6.68 -23.61 4.32
N ALA A 89 -7.34 -22.46 4.06
CA ALA A 89 -7.40 -21.87 2.72
C ALA A 89 -5.99 -21.60 2.15
N ARG A 90 -5.08 -21.06 2.98
CA ARG A 90 -3.70 -20.78 2.57
C ARG A 90 -2.90 -22.06 2.33
N ALA A 91 -3.11 -23.12 3.13
CA ALA A 91 -2.49 -24.41 2.90
C ALA A 91 -2.97 -25.01 1.57
N MET A 92 -4.27 -24.90 1.28
CA MET A 92 -4.86 -25.37 0.03
C MET A 92 -4.32 -24.64 -1.19
N THR A 93 -4.26 -23.31 -1.15
CA THR A 93 -3.67 -22.52 -2.25
C THR A 93 -2.20 -22.87 -2.47
N LYS A 94 -1.43 -23.11 -1.40
CA LYS A 94 -0.03 -23.56 -1.51
C LYS A 94 0.08 -24.96 -2.12
N GLY A 95 -0.81 -25.89 -1.80
CA GLY A 95 -0.85 -27.21 -2.43
C GLY A 95 -1.11 -27.12 -3.93
N LEU A 96 -2.09 -26.31 -4.34
CA LEU A 96 -2.36 -26.04 -5.76
C LEU A 96 -1.15 -25.45 -6.49
N LEU A 97 -0.41 -24.53 -5.84
CA LEU A 97 0.82 -23.97 -6.40
C LEU A 97 1.95 -24.99 -6.56
N ARG A 98 1.96 -26.08 -5.77
CA ARG A 98 2.91 -27.19 -5.91
C ARG A 98 2.48 -28.23 -6.95
N GLY A 99 1.31 -28.04 -7.58
CA GLY A 99 0.76 -29.00 -8.54
C GLY A 99 -0.01 -30.16 -7.91
N GLU A 100 -0.38 -30.06 -6.63
CA GLU A 100 -1.23 -31.06 -5.96
C GLU A 100 -2.64 -31.06 -6.57
N THR A 101 -3.27 -32.24 -6.68
CA THR A 101 -4.62 -32.37 -7.25
C THR A 101 -5.67 -31.80 -6.30
N PRO A 102 -6.87 -31.42 -6.80
CA PRO A 102 -7.95 -30.94 -5.94
C PRO A 102 -8.29 -31.89 -4.79
N GLU A 103 -8.22 -33.21 -5.00
CA GLU A 103 -8.48 -34.23 -3.97
C GLU A 103 -7.44 -34.22 -2.86
N GLN A 104 -6.15 -34.06 -3.20
CA GLN A 104 -5.07 -33.97 -2.22
C GLN A 104 -5.22 -32.70 -1.39
N VAL A 105 -5.57 -31.60 -2.05
CA VAL A 105 -5.74 -30.29 -1.41
C VAL A 105 -6.91 -30.28 -0.42
N LEU A 106 -7.97 -31.06 -0.65
CA LEU A 106 -9.10 -31.21 0.28
C LEU A 106 -8.69 -31.76 1.64
N GLN A 107 -7.57 -32.49 1.75
CA GLN A 107 -7.07 -33.01 3.03
C GLN A 107 -6.63 -31.90 3.99
N TYR A 108 -6.27 -30.72 3.48
CA TYR A 108 -5.92 -29.56 4.30
C TYR A 108 -7.14 -28.81 4.85
N ALA A 109 -8.35 -29.15 4.40
CA ALA A 109 -9.56 -28.61 4.98
C ALA A 109 -9.65 -29.09 6.45
N SER A 110 -9.77 -28.13 7.37
CA SER A 110 -10.03 -28.47 8.77
C SER A 110 -11.34 -29.24 8.84
N LYS A 111 -11.35 -30.40 9.51
CA LYS A 111 -12.61 -31.07 9.88
C LYS A 111 -13.45 -30.06 10.66
N ARG A 112 -14.69 -29.90 10.21
CA ARG A 112 -15.69 -29.06 10.86
C ARG A 112 -16.21 -29.75 12.11
#